data_AF-A0A6P0X313-F1
#
_entry.id   AF-A0A6P0X313-F1
#
_cell.length_a   1.000
_cell.length_b   1.000
_cell.length_c   1.000
_cell.angle_alpha   90.00
_cell.angle_beta   90.00
_cell.angle_gamma   90.00
#
_symmetry.space_group_name_H-M   'P 1'
#
loop_
_entity.id
_entity.type
_entity.pdbx_description
1 polymer ?
#
loop_
_entity_poly.entity_id
_entity_poly.type
_entity_poly.pdbx_seq_one_letter_code
_entity_poly.pdbx_strand_id
1 'polypeptide(L)'
;MPSPAAVKYGLASKKAQILRQTATDIRLRPVSRNQAQVYYHSALAAFVAAWDAYINDLVRNFFDATSNPLDTKFHAVHTIARGKAEQALNKFNTPNWENTRNLLAECTGYDPIGDWIWRARHMNGVAVRQRLNEILKVRHSFAHGFSIPAYSW
;
A
#
# COMPACT_ATOMS: atom_id res chain seq x y z
N MET A 1 -7.91 -19.35 -0.66
CA MET A 1 -7.32 -18.75 0.56
C MET A 1 -6.73 -17.39 0.20
N PRO A 2 -6.77 -16.37 1.08
CA PRO A 2 -6.12 -15.10 0.82
C PRO A 2 -4.61 -15.28 0.69
N SER A 3 -3.95 -14.48 -0.15
CA SER A 3 -2.49 -14.51 -0.30
C SER A 3 -1.79 -14.15 1.02
N PRO A 4 -0.56 -14.63 1.26
CA PRO A 4 0.21 -14.24 2.45
C PRO A 4 0.36 -12.71 2.59
N ALA A 5 0.52 -11.99 1.47
CA ALA A 5 0.54 -10.53 1.43
C ALA A 5 -0.76 -9.93 1.99
N ALA A 6 -1.92 -10.43 1.56
CA ALA A 6 -3.22 -9.91 2.01
C ALA A 6 -3.43 -10.13 3.52
N VAL A 7 -2.97 -11.27 4.05
CA VAL A 7 -3.03 -11.56 5.50
C VAL A 7 -2.15 -10.57 6.28
N LYS A 8 -0.89 -10.39 5.86
CA LYS A 8 0.02 -9.42 6.49
C LYS A 8 -0.53 -7.99 6.45
N TYR A 9 -1.07 -7.57 5.30
CA TYR A 9 -1.70 -6.27 5.12
C TYR A 9 -2.86 -6.07 6.09
N GLY A 10 -3.73 -7.06 6.22
CA GLY A 10 -4.86 -7.01 7.15
C GLY A 10 -4.42 -6.84 8.61
N LEU A 11 -3.36 -7.55 9.04
CA LEU A 11 -2.80 -7.42 10.38
C LEU A 11 -2.17 -6.04 10.61
N ALA A 12 -1.39 -5.53 9.66
CA ALA A 12 -0.76 -4.22 9.75
C ALA A 12 -1.80 -3.09 9.74
N SER A 13 -2.83 -3.21 8.91
CA SER A 13 -3.96 -2.27 8.84
C SER A 13 -4.74 -2.20 10.15
N LYS A 14 -4.94 -3.34 10.83
CA LYS A 14 -5.55 -3.36 12.17
C LYS A 14 -4.73 -2.58 13.20
N LYS A 15 -3.40 -2.68 13.17
CA LYS A 15 -2.51 -1.89 14.05
C LYS A 15 -2.65 -0.38 13.77
N ALA A 16 -2.69 0.01 12.49
CA ALA A 16 -2.92 1.40 12.10
C ALA A 16 -4.31 1.90 12.55
N GLN A 17 -5.33 1.04 12.48
CA GLN A 17 -6.67 1.35 12.96
C GLN A 17 -6.71 1.58 14.48
N ILE A 18 -5.98 0.79 15.26
CA ILE A 18 -5.86 0.99 16.72
C ILE A 18 -5.31 2.39 17.00
N LEU A 19 -4.21 2.80 16.34
CA LEU A 19 -3.63 4.15 16.51
C LEU A 19 -4.66 5.26 16.25
N ARG A 20 -5.45 5.11 15.18
CA ARG A 20 -6.53 6.06 14.85
C ARG A 20 -7.60 6.09 15.94
N GLN A 21 -8.00 4.93 16.46
CA GLN A 21 -9.03 4.82 17.49
C GLN A 21 -8.57 5.42 18.82
N THR A 22 -7.30 5.23 19.19
CA THR A 22 -6.66 5.80 20.39
C THR A 22 -6.80 7.32 20.43
N ALA A 23 -6.70 8.02 19.29
CA ALA A 23 -6.88 9.47 19.21
C ALA A 23 -8.26 9.96 19.67
N THR A 24 -9.28 9.09 19.61
CA THR A 24 -10.68 9.40 19.93
C THR A 24 -11.20 8.69 21.17
N ASP A 25 -10.38 7.86 21.82
CA ASP A 25 -10.80 7.05 22.96
C ASP A 25 -11.18 7.96 24.14
N ILE A 26 -12.42 7.81 24.60
CA ILE A 26 -12.99 8.59 25.71
C ILE A 26 -12.25 8.28 27.01
N ARG A 27 -11.73 7.07 27.17
CA ARG A 27 -11.05 6.60 28.39
C ARG A 27 -9.68 7.25 28.59
N LEU A 28 -9.07 7.76 27.52
CA LEU A 28 -7.75 8.38 27.53
C LEU A 28 -7.80 9.90 27.68
N ARG A 29 -9.00 10.47 27.90
CA ARG A 29 -9.16 11.92 28.05
C ARG A 29 -8.56 12.42 29.37
N PRO A 30 -7.97 13.63 29.39
CA PRO A 30 -7.90 14.58 28.28
C PRO A 30 -6.75 14.26 27.31
N VAL A 31 -7.08 14.11 26.01
CA VAL A 31 -6.10 14.05 24.93
C VAL A 31 -6.02 15.44 24.31
N SER A 32 -4.84 16.06 24.35
CA SER A 32 -4.63 17.36 23.70
C SER A 32 -4.73 17.27 22.17
N ARG A 33 -5.02 18.39 21.51
CA ARG A 33 -5.06 18.44 20.03
C ARG A 33 -3.75 17.96 19.39
N ASN A 34 -2.61 18.33 19.96
CA ASN A 34 -1.28 17.93 19.47
C ASN A 34 -1.08 16.42 19.59
N GLN A 35 -1.48 15.81 20.71
CA GLN A 35 -1.39 14.35 20.89
C GLN A 35 -2.31 13.61 19.92
N ALA A 36 -3.55 14.08 19.73
CA ALA A 36 -4.47 13.51 18.76
C ALA A 36 -3.90 13.58 17.34
N GLN A 37 -3.28 14.71 16.97
CA GLN A 37 -2.61 14.87 15.68
C GLN A 37 -1.45 13.88 15.49
N VAL A 38 -0.63 13.64 16.53
CA VAL A 38 0.42 12.62 16.49
C VAL A 38 -0.17 11.24 16.20
N TYR A 39 -1.22 10.83 16.90
CA TYR A 39 -1.89 9.55 16.63
C TYR A 39 -2.44 9.44 15.21
N TYR A 40 -3.05 10.51 14.68
CA TYR A 40 -3.55 10.50 13.30
C TYR A 40 -2.43 10.41 12.27
N HIS A 41 -1.33 11.16 12.45
CA HIS A 41 -0.17 11.07 11.57
C HIS A 41 0.47 9.68 11.64
N SER A 42 0.62 9.11 12.84
CA SER A 42 1.14 7.75 13.02
C SER A 42 0.24 6.70 12.37
N ALA A 43 -1.09 6.83 12.51
CA ALA A 43 -2.04 5.93 11.85
C ALA A 43 -1.94 6.03 10.32
N LEU A 44 -1.89 7.24 9.77
CA LEU A 44 -1.74 7.46 8.33
C LEU A 44 -0.42 6.90 7.79
N ALA A 45 0.69 7.15 8.49
CA ALA A 45 2.00 6.59 8.15
C ALA A 45 1.95 5.05 8.15
N ALA A 46 1.33 4.45 9.17
CA ALA A 46 1.20 3.00 9.30
C ALA A 46 0.31 2.40 8.21
N PHE A 47 -0.80 3.05 7.82
CA PHE A 47 -1.63 2.59 6.70
C PHE A 47 -0.88 2.63 5.37
N VAL A 48 -0.17 3.73 5.08
CA VAL A 48 0.61 3.86 3.85
C VAL A 48 1.75 2.85 3.80
N ALA A 49 2.47 2.67 4.91
CA ALA A 49 3.54 1.67 5.00
C ALA A 49 3.02 0.23 4.85
N ALA A 50 1.86 -0.08 5.45
CA ALA A 50 1.22 -1.39 5.29
C ALA A 50 0.83 -1.65 3.84
N TRP A 51 0.26 -0.66 3.16
CA TRP A 51 -0.12 -0.76 1.75
C TRP A 51 1.11 -0.88 0.83
N ASP A 52 2.17 -0.14 1.08
CA ASP A 52 3.42 -0.23 0.32
C ASP A 52 4.06 -1.62 0.46
N ALA A 53 4.16 -2.12 1.69
CA ALA A 53 4.64 -3.47 1.97
C ALA A 53 3.75 -4.55 1.31
N TYR A 54 2.44 -4.31 1.24
CA TYR A 54 1.50 -5.22 0.58
C TYR A 54 1.78 -5.33 -0.93
N ILE A 55 1.99 -4.22 -1.62
CA ILE A 55 2.32 -4.23 -3.06
C ILE A 55 3.63 -4.97 -3.31
N ASN A 56 4.66 -4.70 -2.51
CA ASN A 56 5.94 -5.39 -2.59
C ASN A 56 5.80 -6.91 -2.39
N ASP A 57 5.12 -7.33 -1.33
CA ASP A 57 4.90 -8.75 -1.03
C ASP A 57 4.00 -9.43 -2.07
N LEU A 58 3.08 -8.70 -2.71
CA LEU A 58 2.22 -9.26 -3.75
C LEU A 58 3.03 -9.68 -4.98
N VAL A 59 3.97 -8.84 -5.42
CA VAL A 59 4.89 -9.18 -6.51
C VAL A 59 5.75 -10.39 -6.16
N ARG A 60 6.32 -10.44 -4.95
CA ARG A 60 7.14 -11.59 -4.52
C ARG A 60 6.33 -12.89 -4.46
N ASN A 61 5.15 -12.83 -3.85
CA ASN A 61 4.26 -13.98 -3.74
C ASN A 61 3.79 -14.50 -5.10
N PHE A 62 3.67 -13.63 -6.12
CA PHE A 62 3.39 -14.07 -7.48
C PHE A 62 4.49 -14.98 -8.02
N PHE A 63 5.77 -14.61 -7.85
CA PHE A 63 6.88 -15.44 -8.29
C PHE A 63 7.01 -16.73 -7.47
N ASP A 64 6.74 -16.68 -6.18
CA ASP A 64 6.73 -17.88 -5.34
C ASP A 64 5.59 -18.84 -5.73
N ALA A 65 4.40 -18.32 -6.05
CA ALA A 65 3.24 -19.12 -6.45
C ALA A 65 3.33 -19.69 -7.88
N THR A 66 4.05 -19.02 -8.77
CA THR A 66 4.25 -19.46 -10.17
C THR A 66 5.51 -20.29 -10.37
N SER A 67 6.36 -20.39 -9.35
CA SER A 67 7.57 -21.20 -9.43
C SER A 67 7.22 -22.68 -9.50
N ASN A 68 7.74 -23.38 -10.50
CA ASN A 68 7.75 -24.83 -10.55
C ASN A 68 9.20 -25.34 -10.56
N PRO A 69 9.79 -25.66 -9.40
CA PRO A 69 11.18 -26.11 -9.30
C PRO A 69 11.47 -27.41 -10.07
N LEU A 70 10.44 -28.21 -10.34
CA LEU A 70 10.57 -29.48 -11.06
C LEU A 70 10.64 -29.30 -12.58
N ASP A 71 10.25 -28.13 -13.09
CA ASP A 71 10.35 -27.81 -14.51
C ASP A 71 11.67 -27.09 -14.81
N THR A 72 12.70 -27.89 -15.06
CA THR A 72 14.05 -27.41 -15.35
C THR A 72 14.14 -26.57 -16.63
N LYS A 73 13.18 -26.71 -17.57
CA LYS A 73 13.19 -25.96 -18.84
C LYS A 73 12.88 -24.48 -18.63
N PHE A 74 12.01 -24.17 -17.67
CA PHE A 74 11.58 -22.80 -17.39
C PHE A 74 12.25 -22.19 -16.15
N HIS A 75 13.04 -22.96 -15.41
CA HIS A 75 13.74 -22.50 -14.21
C HIS A 75 14.61 -21.25 -14.45
N ALA A 76 15.38 -21.23 -15.54
CA ALA A 76 16.24 -20.10 -15.89
C ALA A 76 15.41 -18.83 -16.19
N VAL A 77 14.32 -18.97 -16.94
CA VAL A 77 13.41 -17.86 -17.28
C VAL A 77 12.76 -17.30 -16.01
N HIS A 78 12.27 -18.17 -15.13
CA HIS A 78 11.68 -17.78 -13.85
C HIS A 78 12.69 -17.03 -12.98
N THR A 79 13.92 -17.53 -12.87
CA THR A 79 15.00 -16.89 -12.10
C THR A 79 15.34 -15.49 -12.64
N ILE A 80 15.45 -15.34 -13.96
CA ILE A 80 15.70 -14.04 -14.60
C ILE A 80 14.53 -13.08 -14.36
N ALA A 81 13.30 -13.55 -14.52
CA ALA A 81 12.09 -12.74 -14.32
C ALA A 81 11.96 -12.28 -12.86
N ARG A 82 12.20 -13.18 -11.89
CA ARG A 82 12.25 -12.85 -10.46
C ARG A 82 13.33 -11.81 -10.16
N GLY A 83 14.52 -11.97 -10.75
CA GLY A 83 15.61 -11.00 -10.61
C GLY A 83 15.25 -9.60 -11.14
N LYS A 84 14.58 -9.53 -12.30
CA LYS A 84 14.05 -8.27 -12.84
C LYS A 84 12.98 -7.65 -11.95
N ALA A 85 12.08 -8.47 -11.40
CA ALA A 85 11.05 -8.00 -10.49
C ALA A 85 11.66 -7.40 -9.20
N GLU A 86 12.67 -8.04 -8.59
CA GLU A 86 13.35 -7.46 -7.43
C GLU A 86 14.05 -6.13 -7.75
N GLN A 87 14.61 -5.98 -8.96
CA GLN A 87 15.15 -4.70 -9.41
C GLN A 87 14.06 -3.62 -9.55
N ALA A 88 12.88 -3.98 -10.05
CA ALA A 88 11.74 -3.08 -10.15
C ALA A 88 11.21 -2.67 -8.76
N LEU A 89 11.13 -3.61 -7.82
CA LEU A 89 10.78 -3.35 -6.42
C LEU A 89 11.76 -2.39 -5.75
N ASN A 90 13.07 -2.56 -5.94
CA ASN A 90 14.08 -1.64 -5.39
C ASN A 90 14.00 -0.23 -5.97
N LYS A 91 13.41 -0.07 -7.17
CA LYS A 91 13.19 1.25 -7.80
C LYS A 91 11.84 1.86 -7.41
N PHE A 92 10.96 1.10 -6.76
CA PHE A 92 9.66 1.55 -6.30
C PHE A 92 9.79 2.43 -5.04
N ASN A 93 10.46 3.58 -5.18
CA ASN A 93 10.74 4.49 -4.07
C ASN A 93 9.65 5.57 -3.87
N THR A 94 8.87 5.83 -4.92
CA THR A 94 7.82 6.87 -4.91
C THR A 94 6.48 6.23 -5.25
N PRO A 95 5.78 5.67 -4.25
CA PRO A 95 4.47 5.10 -4.49
C PRO A 95 3.50 6.16 -4.99
N ASN A 96 2.78 5.83 -6.06
CA ASN A 96 1.58 6.50 -6.55
C ASN A 96 0.76 5.46 -7.34
N TRP A 97 -0.46 5.80 -7.76
CA TRP A 97 -1.29 4.82 -8.47
C TRP A 97 -0.68 4.35 -9.80
N GLU A 98 0.01 5.23 -10.54
CA GLU A 98 0.61 4.93 -11.86
C GLU A 98 1.77 3.94 -11.70
N ASN A 99 2.72 4.26 -10.83
CA ASN A 99 3.87 3.43 -10.51
C ASN A 99 3.43 2.07 -9.97
N THR A 100 2.39 2.04 -9.13
CA THR A 100 1.85 0.78 -8.59
C THR A 100 1.25 -0.08 -9.69
N ARG A 101 0.45 0.52 -10.59
CA ARG A 101 -0.13 -0.19 -11.73
C ARG A 101 0.96 -0.73 -12.65
N ASN A 102 1.92 0.10 -13.01
CA ASN A 102 3.01 -0.27 -13.90
C ASN A 102 3.82 -1.43 -13.29
N LEU A 103 4.17 -1.35 -12.00
CA LEU A 103 4.87 -2.42 -11.29
C LEU A 103 4.11 -3.75 -11.37
N LEU A 104 2.81 -3.74 -11.08
CA LEU A 104 1.98 -4.95 -11.11
C LEU A 104 1.83 -5.50 -12.54
N ALA A 105 1.56 -4.63 -13.52
CA ALA A 105 1.42 -5.04 -14.91
C ALA A 105 2.73 -5.62 -15.47
N GLU A 106 3.87 -4.97 -15.19
CA GLU A 106 5.18 -5.40 -15.69
C GLU A 106 5.68 -6.67 -15.01
N CYS A 107 5.45 -6.83 -13.70
CA CYS A 107 5.97 -7.98 -12.96
C CYS A 107 5.06 -9.20 -12.98
N THR A 108 3.73 -9.01 -13.05
CA THR A 108 2.75 -10.10 -12.91
C THR A 108 1.78 -10.20 -14.09
N GLY A 109 1.82 -9.28 -15.05
CA GLY A 109 0.88 -9.23 -16.17
C GLY A 109 -0.54 -8.79 -15.80
N TYR A 110 -0.78 -8.39 -14.54
CA TYR A 110 -2.09 -8.02 -14.04
C TYR A 110 -2.27 -6.50 -14.03
N ASP A 111 -3.32 -6.01 -14.69
CA ASP A 111 -3.70 -4.60 -14.65
C ASP A 111 -4.87 -4.37 -13.67
N PRO A 112 -4.63 -3.75 -12.50
CA PRO A 112 -5.65 -3.54 -11.48
C PRO A 112 -6.66 -2.42 -11.80
N ILE A 113 -6.56 -1.74 -12.94
CA ILE A 113 -7.33 -0.53 -13.24
C ILE A 113 -8.85 -0.73 -13.15
N GLY A 114 -9.35 -1.91 -13.50
CA GLY A 114 -10.78 -2.27 -13.41
C GLY A 114 -11.25 -2.56 -11.99
N ASP A 115 -10.33 -3.00 -11.13
CA ASP A 115 -10.62 -3.48 -9.78
C ASP A 115 -10.48 -2.38 -8.71
N TRP A 116 -9.83 -1.27 -9.04
CA TRP A 116 -9.67 -0.12 -8.16
C TRP A 116 -10.94 0.72 -8.02
N ILE A 117 -12.01 0.09 -7.54
CA ILE A 117 -13.29 0.72 -7.25
C ILE A 117 -13.57 0.68 -5.75
N TRP A 118 -14.17 1.74 -5.21
CA TRP A 118 -14.56 1.77 -3.80
C TRP A 118 -16.07 2.02 -3.69
N ARG A 119 -16.82 0.93 -3.87
CA ARG A 119 -18.29 0.93 -3.89
C ARG A 119 -18.89 1.50 -2.61
N ALA A 120 -18.34 1.15 -1.45
CA ALA A 120 -18.81 1.63 -0.14
C ALA A 120 -18.68 3.16 0.03
N ARG A 121 -17.89 3.85 -0.80
CA ARG A 121 -17.74 5.31 -0.82
C ARG A 121 -18.22 5.92 -2.14
N HIS A 122 -18.92 5.14 -2.97
CA HIS A 122 -19.39 5.54 -4.30
C HIS A 122 -18.28 6.11 -5.20
N MET A 123 -17.03 5.63 -5.06
CA MET A 123 -15.90 6.08 -5.88
C MET A 123 -15.65 5.10 -7.03
N ASN A 124 -15.63 5.65 -8.25
CA ASN A 124 -15.18 4.95 -9.45
C ASN A 124 -13.64 4.88 -9.52
N GLY A 125 -13.11 4.21 -10.55
CA GLY A 125 -11.66 4.02 -10.72
C GLY A 125 -10.85 5.31 -10.80
N VAL A 126 -11.40 6.37 -11.42
CA VAL A 126 -10.73 7.68 -11.48
C VAL A 126 -10.65 8.30 -10.09
N ALA A 127 -11.77 8.33 -9.36
CA ALA A 127 -11.85 8.91 -8.03
C ALA A 127 -10.96 8.19 -7.01
N VAL A 128 -10.90 6.85 -7.06
CA VAL A 128 -10.03 6.06 -6.17
C VAL A 128 -8.55 6.37 -6.40
N ARG A 129 -8.13 6.45 -7.67
CA ARG A 129 -6.74 6.77 -8.03
C ARG A 129 -6.34 8.16 -7.60
N GLN A 130 -7.21 9.14 -7.81
CA GLN A 130 -6.99 10.50 -7.34
C GLN A 130 -6.88 10.52 -5.81
N ARG A 131 -7.80 9.85 -5.10
CA ARG A 131 -7.79 9.76 -3.65
C ARG A 131 -6.49 9.13 -3.11
N LEU A 132 -6.02 8.06 -3.74
CA LEU A 132 -4.76 7.42 -3.36
C LEU A 132 -3.58 8.41 -3.48
N ASN A 133 -3.49 9.14 -4.59
CA ASN A 133 -2.43 10.14 -4.77
C ASN A 133 -2.51 11.28 -3.75
N GLU A 134 -3.72 11.74 -3.42
CA GLU A 134 -3.93 12.76 -2.39
C GLU A 134 -3.45 12.27 -1.02
N ILE A 135 -3.82 11.04 -0.62
CA ILE A 135 -3.37 10.39 0.62
C ILE A 135 -1.83 10.33 0.68
N LEU A 136 -1.19 9.91 -0.42
CA LEU A 136 0.27 9.79 -0.49
C LEU A 136 0.96 11.15 -0.43
N LYS A 137 0.37 12.20 -1.02
CA LYS A 137 0.84 13.58 -0.89
C LYS A 137 0.72 14.12 0.54
N VAL A 138 -0.38 13.84 1.24
CA VAL A 138 -0.50 14.19 2.67
C VAL A 138 0.61 13.49 3.46
N ARG A 139 0.83 12.19 3.23
CA ARG A 139 1.88 11.42 3.90
C ARG A 139 3.28 11.97 3.65
N HIS A 140 3.57 12.31 2.41
CA HIS A 140 4.84 12.94 2.06
C HIS A 140 5.01 14.28 2.79
N SER A 141 3.97 15.12 2.76
CA SER A 141 4.03 16.46 3.35
C SER A 141 4.33 16.43 4.85
N PHE A 142 3.58 15.65 5.65
CA PHE A 142 3.84 15.63 7.09
C PHE A 142 5.15 14.92 7.43
N ALA A 143 5.58 13.91 6.66
CA ALA A 143 6.83 13.20 6.94
C ALA A 143 8.07 14.10 6.76
N HIS A 144 8.00 15.09 5.87
CA HIS A 144 9.06 16.06 5.62
C HIS A 144 8.82 17.42 6.29
N GLY A 145 7.75 17.55 7.09
CA GLY A 145 7.40 18.81 7.75
C GLY A 145 6.94 19.92 6.81
N PHE A 146 6.50 19.58 5.59
CA PHE A 146 5.90 20.52 4.65
C PHE A 146 4.45 20.86 5.01
N SER A 147 3.95 21.95 4.42
CA SER A 147 2.54 22.33 4.52
C SER A 147 1.64 21.19 4.03
N ILE A 148 0.70 20.76 4.90
CA ILE A 148 -0.23 19.69 4.56
C ILE A 148 -1.25 20.23 3.55
N PRO A 149 -1.42 19.59 2.38
CA PRO A 149 -2.43 20.01 1.41
C PRO A 149 -3.84 19.85 1.99
N ALA A 150 -4.66 20.87 1.83
CA ALA A 150 -6.06 20.85 2.25
C ALA A 150 -6.93 20.20 1.17
N TYR A 151 -7.22 18.91 1.34
CA TYR A 151 -8.23 18.22 0.54
C TYR A 151 -9.59 18.27 1.24
N SER A 152 -10.68 18.18 0.48
CA SER A 152 -12.06 18.39 0.95
C SER A 152 -12.66 17.24 1.76
N TRP A 153 -11.86 16.30 2.24
CA TRP A 153 -12.32 14.99 2.71
C TRP A 153 -11.69 14.52 4.02
#